data_AF-A0A6L3MJX0-F1
#
_entry.id   AF-A0A6L3MJX0-F1
#
_cell.length_a   1.000
_cell.length_b   1.000
_cell.length_c   1.000
_cell.angle_alpha   90.00
_cell.angle_beta   90.00
_cell.angle_gamma   90.00
#
_symmetry.space_group_name_H-M   'P 1'
#
loop_
_entity.id
_entity.type
_entity.pdbx_description
1 polymer ?
#
loop_
_entity_poly.entity_id
_entity_poly.type
_entity_poly.pdbx_seq_one_letter_code
_entity_poly.pdbx_strand_id
1 'polypeptide(L)'
;ELMRVTGARVHLARLSSAAGLALVRAAKAEGLPVTCDVGVNHLHLIDVDIGYFDSQFRLDPPLRGERDREAIRAALADGTIDAICSDHTPVDDDEKLLPFAEATPGATGLELLLSLTVKWADETNTPLAQALRRITAAPADVLQLPAGRLAEGGAADLCVFDPRAHWRV
;
A
#
# COMPACT_ATOMS: atom_id res chain seq x y z
N GLU A 1 -3.76 22.54 -4.87
CA GLU A 1 -4.23 23.61 -5.77
C GLU A 1 -5.35 23.20 -6.72
N LEU A 2 -5.11 22.40 -7.76
CA LEU A 2 -6.13 22.11 -8.79
C LEU A 2 -7.46 21.61 -8.19
N MET A 3 -7.39 20.67 -7.24
CA MET A 3 -8.56 20.16 -6.52
C MET A 3 -9.37 21.25 -5.79
N ARG A 4 -8.75 22.32 -5.28
CA ARG A 4 -9.46 23.43 -4.62
C ARG A 4 -10.32 24.23 -5.59
N VAL A 5 -9.84 24.37 -6.83
CA VAL A 5 -10.52 25.16 -7.87
C VAL A 5 -11.56 24.31 -8.60
N THR A 6 -11.29 23.03 -8.81
CA THR A 6 -12.18 22.14 -9.58
C THR A 6 -13.18 21.36 -8.73
N GLY A 7 -12.90 21.17 -7.43
CA GLY A 7 -13.66 20.24 -6.58
C GLY A 7 -13.51 18.77 -6.97
N ALA A 8 -12.57 18.45 -7.87
CA ALA A 8 -12.38 17.08 -8.33
C ALA A 8 -11.89 16.17 -7.19
N ARG A 9 -12.45 14.97 -7.11
CA ARG A 9 -11.93 13.92 -6.24
C ARG A 9 -10.61 13.41 -6.80
N VAL A 10 -9.61 13.30 -5.94
CA VAL A 10 -8.28 12.82 -6.34
C VAL A 10 -7.86 11.65 -5.47
N HIS A 11 -7.42 10.57 -6.12
CA HIS A 11 -6.70 9.49 -5.46
C HIS A 11 -5.24 9.57 -5.85
N LEU A 12 -4.35 9.67 -4.86
CA LEU A 12 -2.91 9.65 -5.08
C LEU A 12 -2.39 8.23 -4.86
N ALA A 13 -1.91 7.62 -5.93
CA ALA A 13 -1.45 6.25 -5.91
C ALA A 13 0.00 6.13 -5.38
N ARG A 14 0.24 5.09 -4.59
CA ARG A 14 1.53 4.53 -4.18
C ARG A 14 2.42 5.56 -3.50
N LEU A 15 1.91 6.22 -2.46
CA LEU A 15 2.70 7.20 -1.70
C LEU A 15 3.89 6.50 -1.03
N SER A 16 5.09 7.03 -1.25
CA SER A 16 6.31 6.44 -0.71
C SER A 16 7.10 7.36 0.22
N SER A 17 6.64 8.59 0.49
CA SER A 17 7.40 9.57 1.29
C SER A 17 6.60 10.21 2.42
N ALA A 18 7.27 10.46 3.55
CA ALA A 18 6.75 11.19 4.69
C ALA A 18 6.30 12.61 4.32
N ALA A 19 7.05 13.28 3.43
CA ALA A 19 6.69 14.61 2.95
C ALA A 19 5.38 14.59 2.13
N GLY A 20 5.21 13.59 1.26
CA GLY A 20 3.96 13.40 0.51
C GLY A 20 2.78 13.14 1.44
N LEU A 21 2.97 12.31 2.45
CA LEU A 21 1.94 12.03 3.46
C LEU A 21 1.57 13.26 4.30
N ALA A 22 2.54 14.12 4.63
CA ALA A 22 2.26 15.38 5.32
C ALA A 22 1.35 16.30 4.48
N LEU A 23 1.55 16.35 3.16
CA LEU A 23 0.69 17.11 2.24
C LEU A 23 -0.72 16.50 2.16
N VAL A 24 -0.84 15.17 2.10
CA VAL A 24 -2.15 14.49 2.13
C VAL A 24 -2.88 14.81 3.43
N ARG A 25 -2.19 14.72 4.58
CA ARG A 25 -2.77 15.02 5.89
C ARG A 25 -3.28 16.45 5.97
N ALA A 26 -2.48 17.42 5.50
CA ALA A 26 -2.90 18.82 5.45
C ALA A 26 -4.14 19.01 4.55
N ALA A 27 -4.15 18.41 3.36
CA ALA A 27 -5.28 18.49 2.45
C ALA A 27 -6.56 17.86 3.01
N LYS A 28 -6.46 16.71 3.71
CA LYS A 28 -7.59 16.10 4.41
C LYS A 28 -8.09 16.98 5.57
N ALA A 29 -7.19 17.62 6.32
CA ALA A 29 -7.56 18.54 7.41
C ALA A 29 -8.29 19.79 6.90
N GLU A 30 -7.99 20.23 5.66
CA GLU A 30 -8.75 21.27 4.97
C GLU A 30 -10.11 20.81 4.44
N GLY A 31 -10.45 19.52 4.57
CA GLY A 31 -11.70 18.93 4.06
C GLY A 31 -11.69 18.67 2.56
N LEU A 32 -10.53 18.68 1.91
CA LEU A 32 -10.44 18.42 0.47
C LEU A 32 -10.70 16.93 0.18
N PRO A 33 -11.35 16.61 -0.96
CA PRO A 33 -11.74 15.25 -1.30
C PRO A 33 -10.57 14.43 -1.88
N VAL A 34 -9.50 14.28 -1.10
CA VAL A 34 -8.30 13.50 -1.44
C VAL A 34 -8.27 12.17 -0.69
N THR A 35 -7.85 11.14 -1.41
CA THR A 35 -7.52 9.83 -0.84
C THR A 35 -6.15 9.41 -1.34
N CYS A 36 -5.52 8.45 -0.68
CA CYS A 36 -4.28 7.84 -1.15
C CYS A 36 -4.14 6.38 -0.74
N ASP A 37 -3.28 5.67 -1.45
CA ASP A 37 -2.85 4.32 -1.09
C ASP A 37 -1.32 4.23 -0.99
N VAL A 38 -0.85 3.06 -0.55
CA VAL A 38 0.56 2.70 -0.51
C VAL A 38 0.75 1.29 -1.04
N GLY A 39 1.86 1.06 -1.74
CA GLY A 39 2.27 -0.27 -2.14
C GLY A 39 2.71 -1.10 -0.93
N VAL A 40 2.31 -2.37 -0.90
CA VAL A 40 2.63 -3.28 0.21
C VAL A 40 4.15 -3.43 0.44
N ASN A 41 4.96 -3.30 -0.61
CA ASN A 41 6.42 -3.34 -0.49
C ASN A 41 6.97 -2.17 0.35
N HIS A 42 6.47 -0.95 0.15
CA HIS A 42 6.89 0.25 0.91
C HIS A 42 6.46 0.23 2.38
N LEU A 43 5.58 -0.69 2.76
CA LEU A 43 5.16 -0.90 4.16
C LEU A 43 6.21 -1.68 4.97
N HIS A 44 7.07 -2.44 4.30
CA HIS A 44 8.00 -3.37 4.92
C HIS A 44 9.46 -3.07 4.57
N LEU A 45 9.73 -2.72 3.32
CA LEU A 45 11.07 -2.55 2.78
C LEU A 45 11.50 -1.09 2.76
N ILE A 46 12.81 -0.88 2.86
CA ILE A 46 13.50 0.40 2.83
C ILE A 46 14.70 0.35 1.87
N ASP A 47 15.34 1.50 1.66
CA ASP A 47 16.48 1.64 0.76
C ASP A 47 17.66 0.71 1.09
N VAL A 48 17.93 0.43 2.37
CA VAL A 48 19.02 -0.48 2.76
C VAL A 48 18.76 -1.93 2.34
N ASP A 49 17.49 -2.32 2.15
CA ASP A 49 17.13 -3.68 1.69
C ASP A 49 17.51 -3.91 0.22
N ILE A 50 17.76 -2.85 -0.55
CA ILE A 50 18.28 -2.94 -1.94
C ILE A 50 19.65 -3.62 -1.96
N GLY A 51 20.42 -3.55 -0.87
CA GLY A 51 21.72 -4.20 -0.75
C GLY A 51 22.69 -3.78 -1.84
N TYR A 52 23.29 -4.75 -2.53
CA TYR A 52 24.27 -4.53 -3.60
C TYR A 52 23.62 -4.20 -4.94
N PHE A 53 22.66 -3.26 -4.95
CA PHE A 53 21.88 -2.91 -6.13
C PHE A 53 21.14 -4.12 -6.72
N ASP A 54 20.43 -4.86 -5.87
CA ASP A 54 19.61 -5.98 -6.32
C ASP A 54 18.38 -5.45 -7.08
N SER A 55 18.32 -5.78 -8.37
CA SER A 55 17.27 -5.39 -9.33
C SER A 55 15.88 -5.92 -8.97
N GLN A 56 15.78 -6.93 -8.10
CA GLN A 56 14.50 -7.38 -7.53
C GLN A 56 13.84 -6.28 -6.68
N PHE A 57 14.63 -5.39 -6.09
CA PHE A 57 14.16 -4.23 -5.31
C PHE A 57 13.99 -2.96 -6.16
N ARG A 58 14.18 -3.06 -7.49
CA ARG A 58 13.90 -1.96 -8.41
C ARG A 58 12.39 -1.80 -8.55
N LEU A 59 11.86 -0.80 -7.85
CA LEU A 59 10.44 -0.45 -7.82
C LEU A 59 10.22 0.99 -8.30
N ASP A 60 9.01 1.29 -8.75
CA ASP A 60 8.55 2.65 -9.00
C ASP A 60 7.16 2.86 -8.36
N PRO A 61 7.04 3.67 -7.29
CA PRO A 61 8.09 4.53 -6.73
C PRO A 61 9.20 3.76 -5.98
N PRO A 62 10.39 4.36 -5.80
CA PRO A 62 11.52 3.67 -5.19
C PRO A 62 11.30 3.44 -3.69
N LEU A 63 12.00 2.44 -3.14
CA LEU A 63 12.16 2.27 -1.70
C LEU A 63 12.92 3.48 -1.13
N ARG A 64 12.49 3.94 0.04
CA ARG A 64 13.07 5.09 0.73
C ARG A 64 13.61 4.68 2.09
N GLY A 65 14.25 5.60 2.79
CA GLY A 65 14.81 5.34 4.11
C GLY A 65 13.74 5.02 5.17
N GLU A 66 14.21 4.51 6.30
CA GLU A 66 13.38 4.08 7.43
C GLU A 66 12.36 5.12 7.89
N ARG A 67 12.73 6.41 7.90
CA ARG A 67 11.80 7.50 8.26
C ARG A 67 10.53 7.52 7.41
N ASP A 68 10.66 7.24 6.12
CA ASP A 68 9.52 7.23 5.21
C ASP A 68 8.63 6.00 5.42
N ARG A 69 9.23 4.81 5.67
CA ARG A 69 8.48 3.60 6.04
C ARG A 69 7.71 3.80 7.35
N GLU A 70 8.34 4.35 8.38
CA GLU A 70 7.65 4.59 9.66
C GLU A 70 6.52 5.62 9.51
N ALA A 71 6.70 6.64 8.66
CA ALA A 71 5.63 7.59 8.34
C ALA A 71 4.45 6.92 7.62
N ILE A 72 4.72 6.00 6.68
CA ILE A 72 3.69 5.19 6.02
C ILE A 72 2.91 4.35 7.04
N ARG A 73 3.62 3.64 7.93
CA ARG A 73 3.01 2.80 8.97
C ARG A 73 2.11 3.62 9.90
N ALA A 74 2.60 4.77 10.36
CA ALA A 74 1.82 5.67 11.19
C ALA A 74 0.60 6.25 10.44
N ALA A 75 0.75 6.59 9.16
CA ALA A 75 -0.32 7.12 8.33
C ALA A 75 -1.43 6.10 8.03
N LEU A 76 -1.13 4.80 8.00
CA LEU A 76 -2.14 3.74 7.95
C LEU A 76 -2.91 3.61 9.27
N ALA A 77 -2.22 3.75 10.40
CA ALA A 77 -2.84 3.68 11.72
C ALA A 77 -3.73 4.91 12.01
N ASP A 78 -3.30 6.12 11.63
CA ASP A 78 -4.05 7.36 11.87
C ASP A 78 -5.14 7.68 10.84
N GLY A 79 -5.19 6.92 9.73
CA GLY A 79 -6.19 7.10 8.66
C GLY A 79 -5.83 8.12 7.58
N THR A 80 -4.62 8.67 7.60
CA THR A 80 -4.08 9.50 6.52
C THR A 80 -4.01 8.71 5.22
N ILE A 81 -3.56 7.45 5.24
CA ILE A 81 -3.63 6.51 4.10
C ILE A 81 -4.96 5.75 4.16
N ASP A 82 -5.64 5.65 3.01
CA ASP A 82 -6.95 5.01 2.91
C ASP A 82 -6.82 3.50 2.68
N ALA A 83 -5.95 3.08 1.76
CA ALA A 83 -5.81 1.70 1.31
C ALA A 83 -4.36 1.21 1.20
N ILE A 84 -4.19 -0.11 1.22
CA ILE A 84 -2.94 -0.79 0.84
C ILE A 84 -3.21 -1.49 -0.50
N CYS A 85 -2.29 -1.34 -1.45
CA CYS A 85 -2.36 -2.03 -2.74
C CYS A 85 -1.15 -2.94 -2.95
N SER A 86 -1.31 -3.99 -3.77
CA SER A 86 -0.20 -4.91 -4.06
C SER A 86 0.87 -4.28 -4.95
N ASP A 87 0.51 -3.27 -5.74
CA ASP A 87 1.32 -2.74 -6.84
C ASP A 87 1.88 -3.85 -7.74
N HIS A 88 1.08 -4.91 -7.95
CA HIS A 88 1.51 -6.12 -8.66
C HIS A 88 1.83 -5.76 -10.12
N THR A 89 3.12 -5.66 -10.38
CA THR A 89 3.72 -5.28 -11.66
C THR A 89 4.75 -6.35 -12.01
N PRO A 90 4.32 -7.51 -12.55
CA PRO A 90 5.23 -8.55 -12.98
C PRO A 90 6.18 -8.02 -14.03
N VAL A 91 7.45 -8.43 -13.92
CA VAL A 91 8.51 -8.11 -14.86
C VAL A 91 9.12 -9.43 -15.27
N ASP A 92 9.53 -9.53 -16.54
CA ASP A 92 10.21 -10.71 -17.05
C ASP A 92 11.51 -10.96 -16.26
N ASP A 93 11.86 -12.23 -16.08
CA ASP A 93 13.06 -12.62 -15.35
C ASP A 93 14.32 -12.02 -15.98
N ASP A 94 14.41 -11.97 -17.32
CA ASP A 94 15.55 -11.42 -18.04
C ASP A 94 15.74 -9.92 -17.74
N GLU A 95 14.63 -9.18 -17.69
CA GLU A 95 14.60 -7.76 -17.34
C GLU A 95 15.00 -7.52 -15.87
N LYS A 96 14.78 -8.51 -15.00
CA LYS A 96 15.22 -8.49 -13.61
C LYS A 96 16.65 -8.96 -13.41
N LEU A 97 17.32 -9.54 -14.41
CA LEU A 97 18.74 -9.92 -14.33
C LEU A 97 19.70 -8.81 -14.79
N LEU A 98 19.17 -7.72 -15.35
CA LEU A 98 19.95 -6.55 -15.74
C LEU A 98 20.52 -5.81 -14.51
N PRO A 99 21.62 -5.04 -14.67
CA PRO A 99 22.08 -4.13 -13.63
C PRO A 99 20.95 -3.21 -13.15
N PHE A 100 20.91 -2.88 -11.86
CA PHE A 100 19.80 -2.14 -11.23
C PHE A 100 19.33 -0.87 -11.96
N ALA A 101 20.27 -0.14 -12.56
CA ALA A 101 19.98 1.09 -13.30
C ALA A 101 19.25 0.83 -14.63
N GLU A 102 19.44 -0.35 -15.21
CA GLU A 102 18.88 -0.80 -16.50
C GLU A 102 17.65 -1.69 -16.32
N ALA A 103 17.54 -2.38 -15.17
CA ALA A 103 16.43 -3.26 -14.87
C ALA A 103 15.07 -2.52 -14.84
N THR A 104 14.05 -3.18 -15.40
CA THR A 104 12.68 -2.67 -15.40
C THR A 104 12.11 -2.66 -13.96
N PRO A 105 11.55 -1.52 -13.49
CA PRO A 105 10.95 -1.45 -12.17
C PRO A 105 9.64 -2.24 -12.09
N GLY A 106 9.44 -2.94 -10.98
CA GLY A 106 8.23 -3.74 -10.74
C GLY A 106 8.50 -4.95 -9.86
N ALA A 107 7.46 -5.49 -9.25
CA ALA A 107 7.50 -6.75 -8.52
C ALA A 107 6.11 -7.38 -8.49
N THR A 108 6.06 -8.70 -8.30
CA THR A 108 4.81 -9.36 -7.94
C THR A 108 4.50 -9.08 -6.45
N GLY A 109 3.24 -8.78 -6.14
CA GLY A 109 2.82 -8.58 -4.75
C GLY A 109 1.38 -9.00 -4.45
N LEU A 110 0.67 -9.57 -5.44
CA LEU A 110 -0.76 -9.85 -5.32
C LEU A 110 -1.00 -10.98 -4.32
N GLU A 111 -0.21 -12.04 -4.42
CA GLU A 111 -0.26 -13.23 -3.59
C GLU A 111 0.13 -12.93 -2.14
N LEU A 112 0.96 -11.90 -1.93
CA LEU A 112 1.49 -11.53 -0.64
C LEU A 112 0.67 -10.45 0.09
N LEU A 113 -0.23 -9.75 -0.61
CA LEU A 113 -0.95 -8.58 -0.09
C LEU A 113 -1.62 -8.84 1.27
N LEU A 114 -2.37 -9.95 1.40
CA LEU A 114 -3.04 -10.31 2.64
C LEU A 114 -2.04 -10.58 3.76
N SER A 115 -1.04 -11.42 3.50
CA SER A 115 -0.07 -11.87 4.50
C SER A 115 0.81 -10.75 5.03
N LEU A 116 1.24 -9.84 4.15
CA LEU A 116 2.03 -8.67 4.51
C LEU A 116 1.18 -7.63 5.25
N THR A 117 -0.08 -7.46 4.87
CA THR A 117 -1.03 -6.61 5.63
C THR A 117 -1.23 -7.15 7.05
N VAL A 118 -1.38 -8.48 7.21
CA VAL A 118 -1.48 -9.12 8.53
C VAL A 118 -0.19 -8.97 9.32
N LYS A 119 0.98 -9.17 8.68
CA LYS A 119 2.29 -8.96 9.31
C LYS A 119 2.46 -7.54 9.83
N TRP A 120 2.10 -6.53 9.03
CA TRP A 120 2.11 -5.13 9.48
C TRP A 120 1.18 -4.92 10.68
N ALA A 121 0.00 -5.52 10.66
CA ALA A 121 -0.95 -5.40 11.76
C ALA A 121 -0.37 -5.94 13.08
N ASP A 122 0.26 -7.12 13.03
CA ASP A 122 0.92 -7.73 14.18
C ASP A 122 2.09 -6.86 14.69
N GLU A 123 2.99 -6.43 13.81
CA GLU A 123 4.17 -5.62 14.16
C GLU A 123 3.82 -4.24 14.73
N THR A 124 2.63 -3.72 14.43
CA THR A 124 2.16 -2.41 14.91
C THR A 124 1.08 -2.50 15.99
N ASN A 125 0.70 -3.71 16.40
CA ASN A 125 -0.45 -3.96 17.28
C ASN A 125 -1.77 -3.35 16.75
N THR A 126 -1.93 -3.27 15.43
CA THR A 126 -3.17 -2.79 14.80
C THR A 126 -4.23 -3.92 14.84
N PRO A 127 -5.47 -3.65 15.27
CA PRO A 127 -6.52 -4.68 15.27
C PRO A 127 -6.72 -5.28 13.87
N LEU A 128 -6.77 -6.62 13.78
CA LEU A 128 -6.86 -7.34 12.50
C LEU A 128 -8.00 -6.81 11.60
N ALA A 129 -9.18 -6.52 12.17
CA ALA A 129 -10.30 -5.97 11.41
C ALA A 129 -9.99 -4.61 10.77
N GLN A 130 -9.19 -3.75 11.43
CA GLN A 130 -8.77 -2.46 10.88
C GLN A 130 -7.73 -2.65 9.77
N ALA A 131 -6.83 -3.62 9.91
CA ALA A 131 -5.87 -3.94 8.85
C ALA A 131 -6.57 -4.53 7.61
N LEU A 132 -7.46 -5.50 7.79
CA LEU A 132 -8.24 -6.09 6.69
C LEU A 132 -9.10 -5.04 5.98
N ARG A 133 -9.63 -4.05 6.70
CA ARG A 133 -10.36 -2.92 6.10
C ARG A 133 -9.52 -2.19 5.04
N ARG A 134 -8.19 -2.09 5.20
CA ARG A 134 -7.28 -1.39 4.27
C ARG A 134 -7.14 -2.08 2.90
N ILE A 135 -7.49 -3.36 2.80
CA ILE A 135 -7.45 -4.15 1.56
C ILE A 135 -8.83 -4.66 1.14
N THR A 136 -9.91 -4.22 1.80
CA THR A 136 -11.30 -4.63 1.51
C THR A 136 -12.24 -3.43 1.42
N ALA A 137 -12.88 -3.05 2.53
CA ALA A 137 -13.91 -2.02 2.53
C ALA A 137 -13.36 -0.62 2.24
N ALA A 138 -12.15 -0.27 2.68
CA ALA A 138 -11.59 1.06 2.44
C ALA A 138 -11.32 1.35 0.96
N PRO A 139 -10.63 0.49 0.18
CA PRO A 139 -10.49 0.72 -1.26
C PRO A 139 -11.86 0.70 -1.98
N ALA A 140 -12.82 -0.12 -1.53
CA ALA A 140 -14.19 -0.07 -2.06
C ALA A 140 -14.88 1.28 -1.78
N ASP A 141 -14.69 1.86 -0.59
CA ASP A 141 -15.21 3.18 -0.22
C ASP A 141 -14.58 4.29 -1.08
N VAL A 142 -13.27 4.23 -1.32
CA VAL A 142 -12.54 5.16 -2.20
C VAL A 142 -13.09 5.12 -3.62
N LEU A 143 -13.32 3.92 -4.15
CA LEU A 143 -13.85 3.68 -5.50
C LEU A 143 -15.38 3.81 -5.59
N GLN A 144 -16.08 3.95 -4.45
CA GLN A 144 -17.54 3.94 -4.35
C GLN A 144 -18.19 2.69 -4.94
N LEU A 145 -17.63 1.52 -4.64
CA LEU A 145 -18.13 0.23 -5.09
C LEU A 145 -18.92 -0.48 -3.97
N PRO A 146 -20.01 -1.20 -4.29
CA PRO A 146 -20.75 -2.00 -3.32
C PRO A 146 -20.03 -3.34 -3.06
N ALA A 147 -18.77 -3.28 -2.61
CA ALA A 147 -17.88 -4.43 -2.45
C ALA A 147 -17.08 -4.38 -1.13
N GLY A 148 -16.28 -5.42 -0.87
CA GLY A 148 -15.32 -5.45 0.25
C GLY A 148 -15.95 -5.51 1.64
N ARG A 149 -17.22 -5.93 1.74
CA ARG A 149 -17.99 -5.96 2.98
C ARG A 149 -18.77 -7.27 3.09
N LEU A 150 -18.84 -7.81 4.30
CA LEU A 150 -19.69 -8.96 4.60
C LEU A 150 -20.99 -8.45 5.20
N ALA A 151 -22.08 -8.64 4.46
CA ALA A 151 -23.42 -8.25 4.87
C ALA A 151 -24.44 -9.22 4.26
N GLU A 152 -25.54 -9.46 4.98
CA GLU A 152 -26.66 -10.25 4.45
C GLU A 152 -27.21 -9.62 3.16
N GLY A 153 -27.44 -10.46 2.14
CA GLY A 153 -27.87 -10.02 0.81
C GLY A 153 -26.77 -9.42 -0.08
N GLY A 154 -25.54 -9.29 0.43
CA GLY A 154 -24.37 -8.86 -0.35
C GLY A 154 -23.72 -9.99 -1.17
N ALA A 155 -22.67 -9.63 -1.93
CA ALA A 155 -21.85 -10.59 -2.65
C ALA A 155 -21.13 -11.55 -1.69
N ALA A 156 -21.04 -12.83 -2.07
CA ALA A 156 -20.37 -13.87 -1.28
C ALA A 156 -18.84 -13.91 -1.54
N ASP A 157 -18.20 -12.74 -1.55
CA ASP A 157 -16.76 -12.59 -1.80
C ASP A 157 -15.98 -12.85 -0.50
N LEU A 158 -15.57 -14.11 -0.31
CA LEU A 158 -15.00 -14.60 0.94
C LEU A 158 -13.59 -15.14 0.74
N CYS A 159 -12.71 -14.86 1.71
CA CYS A 159 -11.39 -15.48 1.82
C CYS A 159 -11.24 -16.06 3.23
N VAL A 160 -10.95 -17.35 3.32
CA VAL A 160 -10.66 -18.05 4.59
C VAL A 160 -9.15 -18.24 4.68
N PHE A 161 -8.56 -17.79 5.79
CA PHE A 161 -7.12 -17.90 6.03
C PHE A 161 -6.85 -18.12 7.53
N ASP A 162 -5.69 -18.71 7.85
CA ASP A 162 -5.19 -18.79 9.22
C ASP A 162 -4.30 -17.58 9.52
N PRO A 163 -4.70 -16.65 10.41
CA PRO A 163 -3.92 -15.46 10.71
C PRO A 163 -2.59 -15.74 11.43
N ARG A 164 -2.35 -16.98 11.88
CA ARG A 164 -1.12 -17.39 12.60
C ARG A 164 -0.20 -18.28 11.75
N ALA A 165 -0.62 -18.64 10.54
CA ALA A 165 0.22 -19.41 9.64
C ALA A 165 1.41 -18.57 9.16
N HIS A 166 2.59 -19.20 9.08
CA HIS A 166 3.81 -18.58 8.59
C HIS A 166 4.48 -19.50 7.58
N TRP A 167 5.10 -18.92 6.56
CA TRP A 167 5.91 -19.62 5.57
C TRP A 167 7.09 -18.75 5.17
N ARG A 168 8.08 -19.37 4.51
CA ARG A 168 9.20 -18.65 3.90
C ARG A 168 8.84 -18.35 2.46
N VAL A 169 8.96 -17.08 2.08
CA VAL A 169 8.94 -16.60 0.69
C VAL A 169 10.36 -16.62 0.17
#